data_AF-A0A7Y2MU80-F1
#
_entry.id   AF-A0A7Y2MU80-F1
#
_cell.length_a   1.000
_cell.length_b   1.000
_cell.length_c   1.000
_cell.angle_alpha   90.00
_cell.angle_beta   90.00
_cell.angle_gamma   90.00
#
_symmetry.space_group_name_H-M   'P 1'
#
loop_
_entity.id
_entity.type
_entity.pdbx_description
1 polymer ?
#
loop_
_entity_poly.entity_id
_entity_poly.type
_entity_poly.pdbx_seq_one_letter_code
_entity_poly.pdbx_strand_id
1 'polypeptide(L)'
;MSFSWQEWVAAACFLVSVWLLARNRPSGWWIGLIGSALYIWIFSVVWLPGEILIQVYLALTSLWGIWVWLRGGAMHEGRPVGRASRRLMVWTTAIGLVAWALLYWAFSTVAGRVPFWDSLTTVISFIAQIYLVMRLVESWLLWLAVDVIYIPLYASRGLYVTAGLYAVFLVLAWQGLKNFEREWAEDRAAGRSTNTGARPGVQS
;
A
#
# COMPACT_ATOMS: atom_id res chain seq x y z
N MET A 1 -19.73 -5.88 23.77
CA MET A 1 -18.79 -6.96 23.42
C MET A 1 -17.40 -6.36 23.38
N SER A 2 -16.42 -6.92 24.09
CA SER A 2 -15.02 -6.49 24.03
C SER A 2 -14.30 -7.24 22.90
N PHE A 3 -13.88 -6.53 21.84
CA PHE A 3 -13.23 -7.11 20.65
C PHE A 3 -11.69 -7.18 20.75
N SER A 4 -11.13 -7.22 21.96
CA SER A 4 -9.70 -6.97 22.16
C SER A 4 -8.82 -7.95 21.38
N TRP A 5 -9.05 -9.27 21.47
CA TRP A 5 -8.17 -10.24 20.82
C TRP A 5 -8.36 -10.29 19.30
N GLN A 6 -9.56 -10.06 18.77
CA GLN A 6 -9.82 -10.06 17.33
C GLN A 6 -9.11 -8.89 16.64
N GLU A 7 -9.11 -7.71 17.28
CA GLU A 7 -8.39 -6.53 16.80
C GLU A 7 -6.88 -6.78 16.75
N TRP A 8 -6.32 -7.43 17.78
CA TRP A 8 -4.91 -7.80 17.81
C TRP A 8 -4.55 -8.82 16.72
N VAL A 9 -5.41 -9.81 16.46
CA VAL A 9 -5.20 -10.79 15.39
C VAL A 9 -5.25 -10.11 14.02
N ALA A 10 -6.24 -9.25 13.77
CA ALA A 10 -6.34 -8.51 12.52
C ALA A 10 -5.11 -7.59 12.31
N ALA A 11 -4.69 -6.86 13.35
CA ALA A 11 -3.49 -6.03 13.30
C ALA A 11 -2.22 -6.85 13.02
N ALA A 12 -2.08 -8.01 13.66
CA ALA A 12 -0.96 -8.92 13.41
C ALA A 12 -0.96 -9.44 11.97
N CYS A 13 -2.11 -9.78 11.40
CA CYS A 13 -2.23 -10.15 9.99
C CYS A 13 -1.70 -9.02 9.08
N PHE A 14 -2.08 -7.76 9.33
CA PHE A 14 -1.58 -6.64 8.55
C PHE A 14 -0.07 -6.47 8.67
N LEU A 15 0.48 -6.54 9.89
CA LEU A 15 1.91 -6.44 10.11
C LEU A 15 2.68 -7.54 9.37
N VAL A 16 2.22 -8.79 9.47
CA VAL A 16 2.81 -9.94 8.77
C VAL A 16 2.67 -9.81 7.26
N SER A 17 1.53 -9.31 6.77
CA SER A 17 1.31 -9.02 5.36
C SER A 17 2.35 -8.04 4.82
N VAL A 18 2.49 -6.87 5.46
CA VAL A 18 3.47 -5.85 5.05
C VAL A 18 4.89 -6.40 5.09
N TRP A 19 5.24 -7.16 6.13
CA TRP A 19 6.56 -7.79 6.25
C TRP A 19 6.85 -8.81 5.13
N LEU A 20 5.85 -9.62 4.73
CA LEU A 20 5.97 -10.54 3.61
C LEU A 20 6.12 -9.79 2.28
N LEU A 21 5.28 -8.77 2.04
CA LEU A 21 5.32 -7.96 0.83
C LEU A 21 6.65 -7.19 0.70
N ALA A 22 7.19 -6.68 1.81
CA ALA A 22 8.52 -6.05 1.86
C ALA A 22 9.66 -7.02 1.50
N ARG A 23 9.43 -8.32 1.58
CA ARG A 23 10.36 -9.38 1.14
C ARG A 23 9.97 -9.98 -0.21
N ASN A 24 9.13 -9.27 -0.95
CA ASN A 24 8.60 -9.66 -2.24
C ASN A 24 7.95 -11.05 -2.24
N ARG A 25 7.35 -11.47 -1.11
CA ARG A 25 6.66 -12.76 -0.99
C ARG A 25 5.16 -12.60 -1.28
N PRO A 26 4.61 -13.26 -2.32
CA PRO A 26 3.21 -13.10 -2.71
C PRO A 26 2.21 -13.61 -1.66
N SER A 27 2.65 -14.46 -0.72
CA SER A 27 1.83 -14.89 0.43
C SER A 27 1.34 -13.72 1.28
N GLY A 28 2.03 -12.57 1.26
CA GLY A 28 1.60 -11.36 1.96
C GLY A 28 0.20 -10.91 1.53
N TRP A 29 -0.14 -11.03 0.24
CA TRP A 29 -1.47 -10.66 -0.25
C TRP A 29 -2.61 -11.53 0.32
N TRP A 30 -2.36 -12.83 0.52
CA TRP A 30 -3.33 -13.71 1.17
C TRP A 30 -3.55 -13.35 2.64
N ILE A 31 -2.46 -13.06 3.36
CA ILE A 31 -2.55 -12.62 4.76
C ILE A 31 -3.25 -11.26 4.86
N GLY A 32 -2.97 -10.33 3.94
CA GLY A 32 -3.66 -9.04 3.85
C GLY A 32 -5.16 -9.17 3.59
N LEU A 33 -5.56 -10.11 2.72
CA LEU A 33 -6.96 -10.41 2.45
C LEU A 33 -7.68 -10.96 3.70
N ILE A 34 -7.04 -11.88 4.43
CA ILE A 34 -7.57 -12.41 5.69
C ILE A 34 -7.73 -11.28 6.73
N GLY A 35 -6.69 -10.44 6.90
CA GLY A 35 -6.74 -9.29 7.80
C GLY A 35 -7.87 -8.32 7.43
N SER A 36 -8.03 -8.02 6.14
CA SER A 36 -9.09 -7.13 5.64
C SER A 36 -10.48 -7.72 5.92
N ALA A 37 -10.68 -9.03 5.69
CA ALA A 37 -11.94 -9.69 5.99
C ALA A 37 -12.29 -9.67 7.50
N LEU A 38 -11.29 -9.86 8.37
CA LEU A 38 -11.47 -9.74 9.81
C LEU A 38 -11.90 -8.32 10.21
N TYR A 39 -11.24 -7.28 9.69
CA TYR A 39 -11.63 -5.90 10.00
C TYR A 39 -12.99 -5.52 9.39
N ILE A 40 -13.35 -5.99 8.19
CA ILE A 40 -14.70 -5.79 7.64
C ILE A 40 -15.75 -6.33 8.61
N TRP A 41 -15.53 -7.54 9.13
CA TRP A 41 -16.44 -8.14 10.09
C TRP A 41 -16.50 -7.33 11.40
N ILE A 42 -15.35 -6.98 12.00
CA ILE A 42 -15.30 -6.18 13.23
C ILE A 42 -16.05 -4.85 13.05
N PHE A 43 -15.75 -4.11 11.97
CA PHE A 43 -16.34 -2.81 11.69
C PHE A 43 -17.81 -2.88 11.27
N SER A 44 -18.28 -4.00 10.72
CA SER A 44 -19.72 -4.22 10.48
C SER A 44 -20.51 -4.34 11.79
N VAL A 45 -19.92 -4.92 12.84
CA VAL A 45 -20.59 -5.09 14.13
C VAL A 45 -20.65 -3.77 14.90
N VAL A 46 -19.58 -2.97 14.87
CA VAL A 46 -19.55 -1.64 15.51
C VAL A 46 -20.10 -0.51 14.62
N TRP A 47 -20.54 -0.84 13.42
CA TRP A 47 -21.10 0.06 12.40
C TRP A 47 -20.21 1.28 12.07
N LEU A 48 -19.02 1.00 11.54
CA LEU A 48 -18.07 2.01 11.05
C LEU A 48 -17.93 1.92 9.51
N PRO A 49 -18.90 2.42 8.73
CA PRO A 49 -18.92 2.23 7.27
C PRO A 49 -17.71 2.83 6.54
N GLY A 50 -17.13 3.91 7.08
CA GLY A 50 -15.89 4.49 6.52
C GLY A 50 -14.70 3.53 6.62
N GLU A 51 -14.56 2.85 7.75
CA GLU A 51 -13.51 1.85 7.96
C GLU A 51 -13.77 0.59 7.13
N ILE A 52 -15.03 0.15 7.02
CA ILE A 52 -15.41 -0.95 6.13
C ILE A 52 -14.99 -0.66 4.69
N LEU A 53 -15.24 0.56 4.19
CA LEU A 53 -14.89 0.96 2.82
C LEU A 53 -13.37 0.86 2.57
N ILE A 54 -12.55 1.31 3.53
CA ILE A 54 -11.09 1.19 3.44
C ILE A 54 -10.68 -0.29 3.38
N GLN A 55 -11.29 -1.14 4.22
CA GLN A 55 -10.96 -2.57 4.22
C GLN A 55 -11.43 -3.29 2.95
N VAL A 56 -12.55 -2.87 2.36
CA VAL A 56 -12.98 -3.36 1.04
C VAL A 56 -11.96 -2.99 -0.03
N TYR A 57 -11.46 -1.76 -0.03
CA TYR A 57 -10.39 -1.34 -0.94
C TYR A 57 -9.11 -2.20 -0.77
N LEU A 58 -8.71 -2.47 0.47
CA LEU A 58 -7.55 -3.32 0.78
C LEU A 58 -7.76 -4.78 0.37
N ALA A 59 -8.97 -5.32 0.55
CA ALA A 59 -9.33 -6.65 0.08
C ALA A 59 -9.28 -6.75 -1.46
N LEU A 60 -9.85 -5.78 -2.17
CA LEU A 60 -9.84 -5.72 -3.63
C LEU A 60 -8.43 -5.60 -4.20
N THR A 61 -7.60 -4.73 -3.62
CA THR A 61 -6.19 -4.60 -4.03
C THR A 61 -5.39 -5.85 -3.67
N SER A 62 -5.72 -6.56 -2.59
CA SER A 62 -5.10 -7.85 -2.26
C SER A 62 -5.44 -8.94 -3.28
N LEU A 63 -6.71 -9.05 -3.70
CA LEU A 63 -7.13 -9.95 -4.77
C LEU A 63 -6.41 -9.63 -6.10
N TRP A 64 -6.29 -8.33 -6.42
CA TRP A 64 -5.55 -7.90 -7.60
C TRP A 64 -4.05 -8.22 -7.49
N GLY A 65 -3.45 -8.01 -6.32
CA GLY A 65 -2.07 -8.39 -5.99
C GLY A 65 -1.80 -9.89 -6.18
N ILE A 66 -2.68 -10.75 -5.65
CA ILE A 66 -2.62 -12.21 -5.85
C ILE A 66 -2.58 -12.53 -7.35
N TRP A 67 -3.48 -11.93 -8.13
CA TRP A 67 -3.55 -12.18 -9.56
C TRP A 67 -2.28 -11.73 -10.29
N VAL A 68 -1.80 -10.50 -10.05
CA VAL A 68 -0.60 -9.95 -10.72
C VAL A 68 0.68 -10.70 -10.33
N TRP A 69 0.83 -11.02 -9.04
CA TRP A 69 2.07 -11.57 -8.51
C TRP A 69 2.20 -13.08 -8.74
N LEU A 70 1.10 -13.82 -8.89
CA LEU A 70 1.14 -15.26 -9.15
C LEU A 70 1.05 -15.62 -10.64
N ARG A 71 0.55 -14.73 -11.51
CA ARG A 71 0.32 -15.06 -12.94
C ARG A 71 1.21 -14.34 -13.96
N GLY A 72 2.09 -13.43 -13.55
CA GLY A 72 3.00 -12.76 -14.48
C GLY A 72 4.21 -13.62 -14.87
N GLY A 73 4.66 -13.57 -16.12
CA GLY A 73 5.93 -14.20 -16.57
C GLY A 73 5.79 -15.57 -17.23
N ALA A 74 6.67 -15.86 -18.19
CA ALA A 74 6.65 -17.07 -19.03
C ALA A 74 6.82 -18.40 -18.26
N MET A 75 7.20 -18.34 -16.98
CA MET A 75 7.49 -19.49 -16.11
C MET A 75 6.64 -19.55 -14.84
N HIS A 76 5.54 -18.78 -14.74
CA HIS A 76 4.75 -18.66 -13.49
C HIS A 76 5.54 -18.08 -12.30
N GLU A 77 6.61 -17.31 -12.57
CA GLU A 77 7.47 -16.70 -11.53
C GLU A 77 6.97 -15.33 -11.03
N GLY A 78 5.79 -14.89 -11.49
CA GLY A 78 5.24 -13.57 -11.19
C GLY A 78 5.83 -12.45 -12.06
N ARG A 79 5.14 -11.30 -12.14
CA ARG A 79 5.60 -10.14 -12.92
C ARG A 79 6.92 -9.58 -12.37
N PRO A 80 8.03 -9.45 -13.10
CA PRO A 80 9.30 -8.96 -12.56
C PRO A 80 9.16 -7.57 -11.91
N VAL A 81 9.99 -7.28 -10.91
CA VAL A 81 9.98 -5.96 -10.25
C VAL A 81 10.30 -4.90 -11.29
N GLY A 82 9.55 -3.80 -11.28
CA GLY A 82 9.63 -2.74 -12.27
C GLY A 82 9.81 -1.36 -11.64
N ARG A 83 9.95 -0.35 -12.50
CA ARG A 83 9.87 1.06 -12.12
C ARG A 83 8.70 1.76 -12.78
N ALA A 84 8.14 2.74 -12.07
CA ALA A 84 7.10 3.60 -12.58
C ALA A 84 7.65 4.44 -13.73
N SER A 85 6.98 4.37 -14.89
CA SER A 85 7.31 5.28 -15.99
C SER A 85 6.99 6.72 -15.62
N ARG A 86 7.75 7.68 -16.18
CA ARG A 86 7.48 9.11 -15.98
C ARG A 86 6.04 9.49 -16.32
N ARG A 87 5.48 8.87 -17.37
CA ARG A 87 4.08 9.05 -17.76
C ARG A 87 3.13 8.59 -16.66
N LEU A 88 3.33 7.38 -16.11
CA LEU A 88 2.51 6.87 -15.01
C LEU A 88 2.58 7.80 -13.79
N MET A 89 3.79 8.23 -13.41
CA MET A 89 3.97 9.17 -12.30
C MET A 89 3.21 10.47 -12.50
N VAL A 90 3.32 11.09 -13.68
CA VAL A 90 2.58 12.32 -14.01
C VAL A 90 1.07 12.12 -13.89
N TRP A 91 0.54 11.01 -14.44
CA TRP A 91 -0.89 10.72 -14.35
C TRP A 91 -1.35 10.47 -12.92
N THR A 92 -0.62 9.67 -12.14
CA THR A 92 -0.99 9.41 -10.75
C THR A 92 -0.87 10.66 -9.88
N THR A 93 0.10 11.55 -10.15
CA THR A 93 0.18 12.84 -9.46
C THR A 93 -1.00 13.73 -9.83
N ALA A 94 -1.34 13.86 -11.11
CA ALA A 94 -2.47 14.69 -11.54
C ALA A 94 -3.81 14.19 -10.98
N ILE A 95 -4.08 12.88 -11.10
CA ILE A 95 -5.28 12.25 -10.53
C ILE A 95 -5.26 12.36 -9.00
N GLY A 96 -4.08 12.18 -8.38
CA GLY A 96 -3.90 12.32 -6.94
C GLY A 96 -4.22 13.72 -6.44
N LEU A 97 -3.83 14.78 -7.14
CA LEU A 97 -4.16 16.16 -6.77
C LEU A 97 -5.66 16.43 -6.81
N VAL A 98 -6.37 15.91 -7.82
CA VAL A 98 -7.83 16.00 -7.90
C VAL A 98 -8.48 15.23 -6.76
N ALA A 99 -8.06 13.98 -6.52
CA ALA A 99 -8.56 13.16 -5.43
C ALA A 99 -8.30 13.80 -4.06
N TRP A 100 -7.12 14.42 -3.89
CA TRP A 100 -6.73 15.13 -2.68
C TRP A 100 -7.62 16.33 -2.43
N ALA A 101 -7.91 17.15 -3.45
CA ALA A 101 -8.82 18.29 -3.31
C ALA A 101 -10.24 17.85 -2.91
N LEU A 102 -10.74 16.77 -3.53
CA LEU A 102 -12.06 16.20 -3.20
C LEU A 102 -12.09 15.64 -1.77
N LEU A 103 -11.07 14.90 -1.36
CA LEU A 103 -10.97 14.34 0.00
C LEU A 103 -10.73 15.43 1.05
N TYR A 104 -9.95 16.45 0.74
CA TYR A 104 -9.77 17.62 1.59
C TYR A 104 -11.11 18.30 1.85
N TRP A 105 -11.89 18.56 0.79
CA TRP A 105 -13.22 19.12 0.92
C TRP A 105 -14.13 18.21 1.76
N ALA A 106 -14.16 16.90 1.47
CA ALA A 106 -14.96 15.94 2.22
C ALA A 106 -14.54 15.83 3.69
N PHE A 107 -13.25 15.96 4.01
CA PHE A 107 -12.76 15.87 5.39
C PHE A 107 -12.91 17.20 6.14
N SER A 108 -12.97 18.33 5.43
CA SER A 108 -13.17 19.65 6.04
C SER A 108 -14.55 19.82 6.70
N THR A 109 -15.52 18.99 6.33
CA THR A 109 -16.86 18.96 6.92
C THR A 109 -16.97 18.03 8.13
N VAL A 110 -15.90 17.32 8.49
CA VAL A 110 -15.87 16.33 9.58
C VAL A 110 -15.07 16.86 10.75
N ALA A 111 -15.72 17.02 11.91
CA ALA A 111 -15.08 17.50 13.13
C ALA A 111 -13.96 16.53 13.60
N GLY A 112 -12.85 17.09 14.11
CA GLY A 112 -11.74 16.34 14.71
C GLY A 112 -10.66 15.82 13.74
N ARG A 113 -10.88 15.92 12.42
CA ARG A 113 -9.86 15.59 11.40
C ARG A 113 -8.83 16.69 11.24
N VAL A 114 -7.67 16.36 10.65
CA VAL A 114 -6.75 17.34 10.07
C VAL A 114 -6.88 17.24 8.57
N PRO A 115 -7.82 17.98 7.95
CA PRO A 115 -8.26 17.70 6.60
C PRO A 115 -7.11 17.65 5.59
N PHE A 116 -6.11 18.53 5.74
CA PHE A 116 -4.92 18.57 4.89
C PHE A 116 -4.09 17.28 4.98
N TRP A 117 -3.63 16.94 6.20
CA TRP A 117 -2.71 15.81 6.38
C TRP A 117 -3.42 14.49 6.16
N ASP A 118 -4.64 14.33 6.66
CA ASP A 118 -5.43 13.10 6.52
C ASP A 118 -5.79 12.81 5.06
N SER A 119 -6.18 13.82 4.28
CA SER A 119 -6.51 13.62 2.86
C SER A 119 -5.25 13.35 2.03
N LEU A 120 -4.14 14.05 2.32
CA LEU A 120 -2.88 13.89 1.62
C LEU A 120 -2.32 12.48 1.78
N THR A 121 -2.20 12.01 3.03
CA THR A 121 -1.69 10.66 3.32
C THR A 121 -2.60 9.59 2.74
N THR A 122 -3.93 9.77 2.78
CA THR A 122 -4.89 8.83 2.17
C THR A 122 -4.65 8.66 0.67
N VAL A 123 -4.49 9.75 -0.08
CA VAL A 123 -4.22 9.70 -1.52
C VAL A 123 -2.88 9.03 -1.80
N ILE A 124 -1.83 9.41 -1.06
CA ILE A 124 -0.50 8.82 -1.23
C ILE A 124 -0.56 7.31 -0.96
N SER A 125 -1.24 6.87 0.09
CA SER A 125 -1.43 5.44 0.41
C SER A 125 -2.16 4.68 -0.69
N PHE A 126 -3.21 5.25 -1.30
CA PHE A 126 -3.89 4.60 -2.43
C PHE A 126 -2.99 4.45 -3.65
N ILE A 127 -2.18 5.47 -3.97
CA ILE A 127 -1.22 5.38 -5.07
C ILE A 127 -0.11 4.37 -4.72
N ALA A 128 0.41 4.39 -3.49
CA ALA A 128 1.41 3.46 -2.99
C ALA A 128 0.94 2.01 -3.09
N GLN A 129 -0.30 1.76 -2.70
CA GLN A 129 -0.94 0.44 -2.78
C GLN A 129 -1.07 -0.04 -4.23
N ILE A 130 -1.54 0.81 -5.14
CA ILE A 130 -1.61 0.47 -6.57
C ILE A 130 -0.22 0.15 -7.13
N TYR A 131 0.78 0.97 -6.80
CA TYR A 131 2.16 0.75 -7.24
C TYR A 131 2.72 -0.56 -6.68
N LEU A 132 2.37 -0.93 -5.44
CA LEU A 132 2.79 -2.18 -4.82
C LEU A 132 2.17 -3.38 -5.52
N VAL A 133 0.86 -3.34 -5.83
CA VAL A 133 0.19 -4.38 -6.63
C VAL A 133 0.89 -4.54 -7.99
N MET A 134 1.29 -3.44 -8.62
CA MET A 134 2.01 -3.44 -9.90
C MET A 134 3.50 -3.86 -9.80
N ARG A 135 4.01 -4.20 -8.60
CA ARG A 135 5.42 -4.52 -8.32
C ARG A 135 6.40 -3.41 -8.69
N LEU A 136 6.04 -2.15 -8.40
CA LEU A 136 6.88 -0.99 -8.68
C LEU A 136 7.69 -0.58 -7.44
N VAL A 137 8.99 -0.31 -7.63
CA VAL A 137 9.91 0.15 -6.57
C VAL A 137 9.37 1.41 -5.87
N GLU A 138 8.78 2.33 -6.64
CA GLU A 138 8.28 3.62 -6.14
C GLU A 138 7.15 3.48 -5.11
N SER A 139 6.49 2.32 -5.01
CA SER A 139 5.51 2.05 -3.94
C SER A 139 6.11 2.26 -2.55
N TRP A 140 7.32 1.77 -2.32
CA TRP A 140 7.99 1.85 -1.03
C TRP A 140 8.45 3.26 -0.67
N LEU A 141 8.78 4.09 -1.67
CA LEU A 141 9.06 5.51 -1.46
C LEU A 141 7.81 6.26 -0.99
N LEU A 142 6.65 5.93 -1.57
CA LEU A 142 5.38 6.53 -1.16
C LEU A 142 4.97 6.06 0.25
N TRP A 143 5.20 4.79 0.60
CA TRP A 143 4.97 4.28 1.96
C TRP A 143 5.89 4.97 2.99
N LEU A 144 7.18 5.13 2.68
CA LEU A 144 8.10 5.91 3.54
C LEU A 144 7.59 7.34 3.75
N ALA A 145 7.13 8.02 2.71
CA ALA A 145 6.59 9.38 2.83
C ALA A 145 5.36 9.42 3.75
N VAL A 146 4.46 8.44 3.63
CA VAL A 146 3.28 8.31 4.49
C VAL A 146 3.68 8.10 5.94
N ASP A 147 4.59 7.15 6.21
CA ASP A 147 5.00 6.82 7.57
C ASP A 147 5.71 7.99 8.25
N VAL A 148 6.58 8.72 7.53
CA VAL A 148 7.26 9.93 8.05
C VAL A 148 6.26 11.03 8.42
N ILE A 149 5.13 11.14 7.73
CA ILE A 149 4.08 12.11 8.09
C ILE A 149 3.27 11.62 9.29
N TYR A 150 2.89 10.34 9.30
CA TYR A 150 2.03 9.79 10.35
C TYR A 150 2.68 9.69 11.72
N ILE A 151 3.98 9.41 11.80
CA ILE A 151 4.70 9.31 13.09
C ILE A 151 4.54 10.60 13.92
N PRO A 152 4.97 11.79 13.46
CA PRO A 152 4.82 13.03 14.22
C PRO A 152 3.35 13.45 14.35
N LEU A 153 2.50 13.19 13.34
CA LEU A 153 1.08 13.50 13.42
C LEU A 153 0.41 12.77 14.59
N TYR A 154 0.59 11.46 14.69
CA TYR A 154 0.02 10.67 15.80
C TYR A 154 0.69 10.96 17.14
N ALA A 155 2.01 11.20 17.17
CA ALA A 155 2.70 11.59 18.39
C ALA A 155 2.15 12.92 18.96
N SER A 156 1.91 13.92 18.10
CA SER A 156 1.32 15.21 18.50
C SER A 156 -0.12 15.09 19.04
N ARG A 157 -0.79 13.98 18.75
CA ARG A 157 -2.14 13.64 19.21
C ARG A 157 -2.14 12.77 20.48
N GLY A 158 -0.98 12.50 21.07
CA GLY A 158 -0.83 11.61 22.22
C GLY A 158 -0.99 10.12 21.88
N LEU A 159 -1.06 9.77 20.59
CA LEU A 159 -1.26 8.40 20.11
C LEU A 159 0.09 7.69 19.91
N TYR A 160 0.86 7.54 21.00
CA TYR A 160 2.23 7.02 20.94
C TYR A 160 2.33 5.57 20.46
N VAL A 161 1.35 4.73 20.80
CA VAL A 161 1.31 3.33 20.33
C VAL A 161 1.17 3.28 18.81
N THR A 162 0.25 4.08 18.25
CA THR A 162 0.05 4.19 16.80
C THR A 162 1.30 4.77 16.13
N ALA A 163 1.88 5.83 16.69
CA ALA A 163 3.14 6.40 16.19
C ALA A 163 4.28 5.35 16.16
N GLY A 164 4.39 4.52 17.21
CA GLY A 164 5.33 3.42 17.28
C GLY A 164 5.10 2.35 16.20
N LEU A 165 3.83 2.00 15.93
CA LEU A 165 3.49 1.08 14.84
C LEU A 165 3.90 1.65 13.47
N TYR A 166 3.64 2.93 13.21
CA TYR A 166 4.11 3.58 11.97
C TYR A 166 5.64 3.66 11.87
N ALA A 167 6.35 3.76 13.00
CA ALA A 167 7.81 3.63 13.00
C ALA A 167 8.27 2.21 12.61
N VAL A 168 7.53 1.16 12.99
CA VAL A 168 7.77 -0.20 12.51
C VAL A 168 7.49 -0.30 11.01
N PHE A 169 6.38 0.26 10.52
CA PHE A 169 6.08 0.30 9.09
C PHE A 169 7.14 1.06 8.30
N LEU A 170 7.67 2.16 8.83
CA LEU A 170 8.77 2.90 8.21
C LEU A 170 10.00 2.01 7.99
N VAL A 171 10.36 1.21 8.99
CA VAL A 171 11.47 0.25 8.90
C VAL A 171 11.18 -0.84 7.87
N LEU A 172 9.95 -1.37 7.83
CA LEU A 172 9.55 -2.37 6.84
C LEU A 172 9.52 -1.79 5.43
N ALA A 173 9.06 -0.56 5.26
CA ALA A 173 9.02 0.14 3.98
C ALA A 173 10.43 0.41 3.45
N TRP A 174 11.35 0.78 4.33
CA TRP A 174 12.78 0.91 4.01
C TRP A 174 13.40 -0.43 3.55
N GLN A 175 13.08 -1.53 4.24
CA GLN A 175 13.51 -2.87 3.83
C GLN A 175 12.90 -3.28 2.48
N GLY A 176 11.62 -2.98 2.28
CA GLY A 176 10.90 -3.19 1.03
C GLY A 176 11.55 -2.47 -0.14
N LEU A 177 11.90 -1.20 0.04
CA LEU A 177 12.62 -0.39 -0.95
C LEU A 177 13.94 -1.06 -1.35
N LYS A 178 14.79 -1.40 -0.38
CA LYS A 178 16.09 -2.04 -0.64
C LYS A 178 15.96 -3.37 -1.37
N ASN A 179 14.99 -4.21 -0.95
CA ASN A 179 14.77 -5.50 -1.59
C ASN A 179 14.27 -5.33 -3.04
N PHE A 180 13.30 -4.46 -3.27
CA PHE A 180 12.78 -4.20 -4.61
C PHE A 180 13.83 -3.57 -5.53
N GLU A 181 14.68 -2.67 -5.02
CA GLU A 181 15.78 -2.10 -5.80
C GLU A 181 16.82 -3.14 -6.21
N ARG A 182 17.19 -4.04 -5.28
CA ARG A 182 18.10 -5.16 -5.56
C ARG A 182 17.52 -6.07 -6.64
N GLU A 183 16.29 -6.54 -6.45
CA GLU A 183 15.64 -7.47 -7.37
C GLU A 183 15.38 -6.85 -8.75
N TRP A 184 15.03 -5.56 -8.81
CA TRP A 184 14.91 -4.85 -10.07
C TRP A 184 16.25 -4.73 -10.81
N ALA A 185 17.36 -4.51 -10.09
CA ALA A 185 18.69 -4.46 -10.69
C ALA A 185 19.10 -5.83 -11.27
N GLU A 186 18.80 -6.92 -10.55
CA GLU A 186 19.01 -8.30 -10.99
C GLU A 186 18.17 -8.63 -12.24
N ASP A 187 16.87 -8.31 -12.22
CA ASP A 187 15.99 -8.52 -13.37
C ASP A 187 16.37 -7.66 -14.57
N ARG A 188 16.88 -6.44 -14.36
CA ARG A 188 17.40 -5.60 -15.44
C ARG A 188 18.68 -6.20 -16.04
N ALA A 189 19.62 -6.64 -15.22
CA ALA A 189 20.85 -7.27 -15.68
C ALA A 189 20.57 -8.56 -16.48
N ALA A 190 19.52 -9.28 -16.12
CA ALA A 190 19.05 -10.47 -16.83
C ALA A 190 18.11 -10.19 -18.02
N GLY A 191 17.85 -8.92 -18.37
CA GLY A 191 16.99 -8.54 -19.50
C GLY A 191 15.48 -8.77 -19.28
N ARG A 192 15.03 -9.02 -18.05
CA ARG A 192 13.64 -9.28 -17.67
C ARG A 192 12.89 -8.04 -17.14
N SER A 193 13.58 -6.93 -16.88
CA SER A 193 12.96 -5.75 -16.25
C SER A 193 11.85 -5.14 -17.13
N THR A 194 10.71 -4.83 -16.52
CA THR A 194 9.62 -4.11 -17.20
C THR A 194 9.57 -2.64 -16.77
N ASN A 195 9.64 -1.73 -17.72
CA ASN A 195 9.22 -0.35 -17.53
C ASN A 195 7.76 -0.24 -17.95
N THR A 196 6.90 0.34 -17.11
CA THR A 196 5.47 0.54 -17.43
C THR A 196 5.22 1.42 -18.67
N GLY A 197 6.27 2.01 -19.25
CA GLY A 197 6.22 2.81 -20.47
C GLY A 197 6.98 2.23 -21.68
N ALA A 198 7.53 1.00 -21.58
CA ALA A 198 8.13 0.36 -22.74
C ALA A 198 7.01 -0.02 -23.73
N ARG A 199 6.98 0.61 -24.91
CA ARG A 199 6.15 0.12 -26.02
C ARG A 199 6.59 -1.33 -26.32
N PRO A 200 5.66 -2.26 -26.64
CA PRO A 200 6.05 -3.55 -27.16
C PRO A 200 6.92 -3.28 -28.40
N GLY A 201 8.21 -3.57 -28.31
CA GLY A 201 9.09 -3.49 -29.45
C GLY A 201 8.59 -4.48 -30.48
N VAL A 202 8.22 -3.98 -31.64
CA VAL A 202 8.09 -4.77 -32.86
C VAL A 202 9.44 -5.49 -33.02
N GLN A 203 9.46 -6.80 -32.76
CA GLN A 203 10.56 -7.65 -33.17
C GLN A 203 10.50 -7.68 -34.70
N SER A 204 11.41 -6.95 -35.33
CA SER A 204 11.72 -7.04 -36.76
C SER A 204 12.53 -8.29 -37.05
#